data_AF-A0A2A4UW96-F1
#
_entry.id   AF-A0A2A4UW96-F1
#
_cell.length_a   1.000
_cell.length_b   1.000
_cell.length_c   1.000
_cell.angle_alpha   90.00
_cell.angle_beta   90.00
_cell.angle_gamma   90.00
#
_symmetry.space_group_name_H-M   'P 1'
#
loop_
_entity.id
_entity.type
_entity.pdbx_description
1 polymer ?
#
loop_
_entity_poly.entity_id
_entity_poly.type
_entity_poly.pdbx_seq_one_letter_code
_entity_poly.pdbx_strand_id
1 'polypeptide(L)'
;MRIRTALQISGLSLLLAFGSSLQASEDLSRQIDNLMRRPVLLKAQQIPRLNGIPVRQIQLIAKGSDGDIHAIPYQIDEIDKDGFPMVAEVDGIEVDGQWGTVDANDEVLFMAGDAGDALSKDELKNFHVIYEVIVSTAAGQRFVYLAGVNRLRNSPKHYVHFDQEKALIKTDWYQLTLDKSNPVIWNELFYFNYAGTKRGQFKSLLDTMKVRLHSGVFTRFMNISLSNRHLKAKILRVKNGPIRTVIQLQIRVVVAKIPVMKIGMQFHVMPQMIDFPSLVAIPGIFDRVMVEPTMTISLDWNDLRGSKVYTAHYPKRPAVVDGQLSDHEINLRQSGISNENNWIAIDTGKNFASVFSLKLPIDEDVGVLSFFYDDSFVLADPPETVLGQGPNMGWKIRDMPSDVRYYMTPSLFFIDSLGDVPVIDLVAHGKYSTSAEVKDVDVH
;
A
#
# COMPACT_ATOMS: atom_id res chain seq x y z
N MET A 1 56.45 39.56 -31.83
CA MET A 1 55.87 38.21 -31.89
C MET A 1 55.70 37.75 -30.43
N ARG A 2 54.59 38.07 -29.74
CA ARG A 2 53.37 37.23 -29.56
C ARG A 2 53.77 35.80 -29.16
N ILE A 3 53.37 35.22 -28.02
CA ILE A 3 52.01 35.07 -27.48
C ILE A 3 52.07 34.84 -25.94
N ARG A 4 51.15 35.49 -25.20
CA ARG A 4 50.66 35.08 -23.87
C ARG A 4 49.53 34.06 -24.07
N THR A 5 49.44 33.00 -23.28
CA THR A 5 48.17 32.25 -23.15
C THR A 5 47.93 31.86 -21.69
N ALA A 6 46.73 32.22 -21.24
CA ALA A 6 46.21 32.10 -19.90
C ALA A 6 45.76 30.67 -19.60
N LEU A 7 45.98 30.23 -18.36
CA LEU A 7 45.32 29.08 -17.76
C LEU A 7 44.12 29.63 -16.99
N GLN A 8 42.90 29.42 -17.48
CA GLN A 8 41.66 29.84 -16.83
C GLN A 8 40.82 28.60 -16.46
N ILE A 9 40.90 28.27 -15.17
CA ILE A 9 39.83 27.81 -14.26
C ILE A 9 38.76 26.88 -14.86
N SER A 10 38.96 25.57 -14.67
CA SER A 10 37.95 24.50 -14.81
C SER A 10 37.35 24.13 -13.45
N GLY A 11 36.89 25.12 -12.68
CA GLY A 11 36.39 24.94 -11.30
C GLY A 11 34.88 25.12 -11.12
N LEU A 12 34.14 25.52 -12.16
CA LEU A 12 32.75 25.98 -12.03
C LEU A 12 31.68 24.94 -12.44
N SER A 13 32.07 23.82 -13.05
CA SER A 13 31.12 22.86 -13.63
C SER A 13 30.69 21.73 -12.67
N LEU A 14 31.43 21.51 -11.58
CA LEU A 14 31.12 20.42 -10.63
C LEU A 14 30.06 20.83 -9.59
N LEU A 15 30.01 22.10 -9.18
CA LEU A 15 29.03 22.61 -8.20
C LEU A 15 27.61 22.75 -8.78
N LEU A 16 27.48 22.99 -10.09
CA LEU A 16 26.18 23.12 -10.77
C LEU A 16 25.46 21.77 -10.97
N ALA A 17 26.21 20.66 -11.08
CA ALA A 17 25.63 19.34 -11.27
C ALA A 17 25.05 18.74 -9.96
N PHE A 18 25.62 19.07 -8.80
CA PHE A 18 25.06 18.64 -7.51
C PHE A 18 23.80 19.42 -7.14
N GLY A 19 23.78 20.74 -7.36
CA GLY A 19 22.62 21.58 -7.05
C GLY A 19 21.36 21.23 -7.86
N SER A 20 21.52 20.88 -9.14
CA SER A 20 20.40 20.48 -9.99
C SER A 20 19.81 19.11 -9.63
N SER A 21 20.63 18.18 -9.15
CA SER A 21 20.17 16.83 -8.74
C SER A 21 19.36 16.84 -7.44
N LEU A 22 19.76 17.64 -6.44
CA LEU A 22 19.04 17.81 -5.18
C LEU A 22 17.68 18.49 -5.42
N GLN A 23 17.67 19.56 -6.21
CA GLN A 23 16.43 20.29 -6.51
C GLN A 23 15.42 19.44 -7.30
N ALA A 24 15.89 18.58 -8.21
CA ALA A 24 15.04 17.64 -8.94
C ALA A 24 14.44 16.56 -8.02
N SER A 25 15.21 16.06 -7.05
CA SER A 25 14.73 15.08 -6.06
C SER A 25 13.69 15.68 -5.12
N GLU A 26 13.88 16.92 -4.67
CA GLU A 26 12.92 17.63 -3.84
C GLU A 26 11.62 17.92 -4.60
N ASP A 27 11.71 18.32 -5.88
CA ASP A 27 10.53 18.57 -6.71
C ASP A 27 9.74 17.29 -6.98
N LEU A 28 10.39 16.16 -7.23
CA LEU A 28 9.74 14.86 -7.39
C LEU A 28 9.04 14.42 -6.09
N SER A 29 9.72 14.50 -4.95
CA SER A 29 9.11 14.18 -3.64
C SER A 29 7.87 15.02 -3.38
N ARG A 30 7.96 16.32 -3.70
CA ARG A 30 6.84 17.25 -3.60
C ARG A 30 5.67 16.89 -4.53
N GLN A 31 5.95 16.53 -5.78
CA GLN A 31 4.92 16.10 -6.73
C GLN A 31 4.21 14.85 -6.23
N ILE A 32 4.96 13.89 -5.67
CA ILE A 32 4.42 12.65 -5.10
C ILE A 32 3.56 12.92 -3.86
N ASP A 33 3.98 13.81 -2.96
CA ASP A 33 3.19 14.17 -1.77
C ASP A 33 1.92 14.96 -2.10
N ASN A 34 1.92 15.71 -3.21
CA ASN A 34 0.70 16.35 -3.70
C ASN A 34 -0.28 15.33 -4.31
N LEU A 35 0.25 14.29 -4.94
CA LEU A 35 -0.51 13.19 -5.56
C LEU A 35 -1.10 12.26 -4.50
N MET A 36 -0.33 11.98 -3.44
CA MET A 36 -0.65 11.03 -2.39
C MET A 36 -0.62 11.70 -1.02
N ARG A 37 -1.75 11.68 -0.31
CA ARG A 37 -1.82 12.01 1.11
C ARG A 37 -1.26 10.84 1.91
N ARG A 38 0.06 10.78 2.01
CA ARG A 38 0.78 9.72 2.72
C ARG A 38 0.80 9.97 4.23
N PRO A 39 0.59 8.93 5.06
CA PRO A 39 0.92 9.02 6.46
C PRO A 39 2.44 9.09 6.65
N VAL A 40 2.86 9.80 7.68
CA VAL A 40 4.21 9.69 8.23
C VAL A 40 4.24 8.45 9.11
N LEU A 41 5.31 7.66 9.00
CA LEU A 41 5.62 6.57 9.92
C LEU A 41 6.95 6.89 10.62
N LEU A 42 6.92 6.92 11.95
CA LEU A 42 8.11 6.91 12.79
C LEU A 42 8.20 5.55 13.48
N LYS A 43 9.33 4.87 13.37
CA LYS A 43 9.64 3.75 14.24
C LYS A 43 9.98 4.28 15.64
N ALA A 44 9.50 3.63 16.68
CA ALA A 44 9.73 4.06 18.05
C ALA A 44 11.23 4.15 18.42
N GLN A 45 12.09 3.34 17.80
CA GLN A 45 13.55 3.48 17.90
C GLN A 45 14.10 4.85 17.45
N GLN A 46 13.37 5.60 16.60
CA GLN A 46 13.72 6.97 16.19
C GLN A 46 13.33 8.01 17.26
N ILE A 47 12.52 7.62 18.24
CA ILE A 47 11.98 8.43 19.34
C ILE A 47 12.18 7.71 20.69
N PRO A 48 13.43 7.35 21.05
CA PRO A 48 13.72 6.39 22.12
C PRO A 48 13.23 6.82 23.51
N ARG A 49 12.99 8.12 23.75
CA ARG A 49 12.44 8.61 25.03
C ARG A 49 10.97 8.23 25.24
N LEU A 50 10.29 7.70 24.21
CA LEU A 50 8.96 7.12 24.38
C LEU A 50 8.99 5.69 24.92
N ASN A 51 10.14 5.01 24.91
CA ASN A 51 10.23 3.61 25.31
C ASN A 51 9.70 3.40 26.74
N GLY A 52 8.74 2.49 26.91
CA GLY A 52 8.06 2.19 28.16
C GLY A 52 6.96 3.19 28.57
N ILE A 53 6.72 4.26 27.80
CA ILE A 53 5.58 5.15 28.03
C ILE A 53 4.30 4.42 27.63
N PRO A 54 3.25 4.39 28.49
CA PRO A 54 1.97 3.82 28.10
C PRO A 54 1.40 4.50 26.86
N VAL A 55 0.94 3.74 25.87
CA VAL A 55 0.40 4.27 24.60
C VAL A 55 -0.69 5.31 24.83
N ARG A 56 -1.56 5.07 25.82
CA ARG A 56 -2.64 5.99 26.23
C ARG A 56 -2.17 7.34 26.79
N GLN A 57 -0.87 7.46 27.09
CA GLN A 57 -0.26 8.65 27.67
C GLN A 57 0.42 9.56 26.63
N ILE A 58 0.36 9.22 25.35
CA ILE A 58 0.97 9.98 24.28
C ILE A 58 -0.12 10.81 23.59
N GLN A 59 0.23 12.02 23.15
CA GLN A 59 -0.62 12.83 22.28
C GLN A 59 0.26 13.53 21.24
N LEU A 60 -0.24 13.64 20.01
CA LEU A 60 0.36 14.49 19.00
C LEU A 60 -0.44 15.79 18.87
N ILE A 61 0.27 16.92 18.79
CA ILE A 61 -0.32 18.25 18.64
C ILE A 61 0.32 19.01 17.49
N ALA A 62 -0.43 19.92 16.88
CA ALA A 62 0.06 20.82 15.84
C ALA A 62 -0.61 22.20 15.95
N LYS A 63 0.03 23.22 15.38
CA LYS A 63 -0.52 24.58 15.28
C LYS A 63 -1.23 24.75 13.94
N GLY A 64 -2.53 24.94 13.98
CA GLY A 64 -3.35 25.16 12.79
C GLY A 64 -3.05 26.48 12.10
N SER A 65 -3.54 26.63 10.88
CA SER A 65 -3.45 27.89 10.11
C SER A 65 -4.25 29.04 10.72
N ASP A 66 -5.17 28.73 11.63
CA ASP A 66 -5.90 29.68 12.48
C ASP A 66 -5.04 30.21 13.66
N GLY A 67 -3.86 29.63 13.88
CA GLY A 67 -2.97 29.95 14.98
C GLY A 67 -3.23 29.14 16.24
N ASP A 68 -4.28 28.31 16.27
CA ASP A 68 -4.66 27.53 17.45
C ASP A 68 -3.93 26.19 17.51
N ILE A 69 -3.62 25.75 18.73
CA ILE A 69 -2.92 24.48 18.99
C ILE A 69 -3.96 23.41 19.31
N HIS A 70 -3.97 22.35 18.51
CA HIS A 70 -4.95 21.27 18.65
C HIS A 70 -4.27 19.89 18.63
N ALA A 71 -4.92 18.92 19.25
CA ALA A 71 -4.52 17.52 19.11
C ALA A 71 -4.86 17.04 17.70
N ILE A 72 -3.93 16.33 17.07
CA ILE A 72 -4.13 15.75 15.73
C ILE A 72 -4.44 14.26 15.82
N PRO A 73 -5.07 13.66 14.79
CA PRO A 73 -5.21 12.21 14.71
C PRO A 73 -3.84 11.54 14.64
N TYR A 74 -3.64 10.52 15.46
CA TYR A 74 -2.44 9.70 15.44
C TYR A 74 -2.78 8.28 15.85
N GLN A 75 -1.88 7.36 15.56
CA GLN A 75 -2.02 5.95 15.88
C GLN A 75 -0.68 5.38 16.29
N ILE A 76 -0.68 4.56 17.34
CA ILE A 76 0.46 3.72 17.69
C ILE A 76 0.07 2.28 17.40
N ASP A 77 0.85 1.65 16.54
CA ASP A 77 0.72 0.24 16.22
C ASP A 77 1.87 -0.52 16.88
N GLU A 78 1.50 -1.19 17.96
CA GLU A 78 2.35 -2.18 18.63
C GLU A 78 2.58 -3.37 17.70
N ILE A 79 3.81 -3.87 17.63
CA ILE A 79 4.20 -4.89 16.63
C ILE A 79 4.35 -6.27 17.28
N ASP A 80 3.96 -7.32 16.57
CA ASP A 80 4.19 -8.71 16.98
C ASP A 80 5.57 -9.24 16.55
N LYS A 81 5.96 -10.41 17.05
CA LYS A 81 7.25 -11.04 16.71
C LYS A 81 7.40 -11.43 15.23
N ASP A 82 6.31 -11.50 14.47
CA ASP A 82 6.33 -11.73 13.02
C ASP A 82 6.39 -10.40 12.23
N GLY A 83 6.43 -9.25 12.92
CA GLY A 83 6.56 -7.92 12.32
C GLY A 83 5.23 -7.29 11.88
N PHE A 84 4.08 -7.80 12.35
CA PHE A 84 2.78 -7.25 12.03
C PHE A 84 2.21 -6.37 13.15
N PRO A 85 1.42 -5.33 12.81
CA PRO A 85 0.60 -4.62 13.76
C PRO A 85 -0.32 -5.56 14.56
N MET A 86 -0.21 -5.49 15.88
CA MET A 86 -1.10 -6.15 16.81
C MET A 86 -2.49 -5.54 16.74
N VAL A 87 -3.48 -6.43 16.58
CA VAL A 87 -4.90 -6.05 16.51
C VAL A 87 -5.56 -6.10 17.90
N ALA A 88 -5.11 -7.01 18.76
CA ALA A 88 -5.51 -7.17 20.16
C ALA A 88 -4.53 -8.12 20.88
N GLU A 89 -4.38 -7.98 22.20
CA GLU A 89 -3.70 -8.96 23.05
C GLU A 89 -4.47 -10.28 23.08
N VAL A 90 -3.79 -11.39 22.77
CA VAL A 90 -4.40 -12.71 22.64
C VAL A 90 -3.43 -13.85 22.87
N ASP A 91 -4.01 -15.02 23.17
CA ASP A 91 -3.25 -16.26 23.24
C ASP A 91 -2.61 -16.61 21.88
N GLY A 92 -1.32 -16.94 21.93
CA GLY A 92 -0.56 -17.47 20.79
C GLY A 92 -0.04 -16.45 19.77
N ILE A 93 -0.24 -15.15 20.00
CA ILE A 93 0.48 -14.09 19.27
C ILE A 93 1.18 -13.23 20.32
N GLU A 94 2.51 -13.29 20.31
CA GLU A 94 3.34 -12.55 21.25
C GLU A 94 3.67 -11.17 20.66
N VAL A 95 3.35 -10.13 21.42
CA VAL A 95 3.86 -8.78 21.15
C VAL A 95 5.39 -8.78 21.24
N ASP A 96 6.02 -7.99 20.38
CA ASP A 96 7.46 -7.75 20.43
C ASP A 96 7.77 -6.62 21.42
N GLY A 97 7.78 -6.99 22.71
CA GLY A 97 7.94 -6.05 23.82
C GLY A 97 6.88 -6.26 24.89
N GLN A 98 6.25 -5.18 25.34
CA GLN A 98 5.20 -5.16 26.35
C GLN A 98 3.94 -4.47 25.82
N TRP A 99 2.84 -5.22 25.84
CA TRP A 99 1.55 -4.71 25.42
C TRP A 99 1.07 -3.50 26.23
N GLY A 100 0.56 -2.48 25.54
CA GLY A 100 0.04 -1.23 26.07
C GLY A 100 1.10 -0.16 26.36
N THR A 101 2.37 -0.44 26.11
CA THR A 101 3.50 0.49 26.23
C THR A 101 4.24 0.60 24.92
N VAL A 102 4.91 1.73 24.67
CA VAL A 102 5.71 1.88 23.46
C VAL A 102 7.02 1.10 23.58
N ASP A 103 7.28 0.22 22.62
CA ASP A 103 8.51 -0.54 22.47
C ASP A 103 9.27 -0.13 21.19
N ALA A 104 10.55 -0.49 21.08
CA ALA A 104 11.43 0.00 20.02
C ALA A 104 10.95 -0.28 18.57
N ASN A 105 10.20 -1.36 18.35
CA ASN A 105 9.74 -1.78 17.02
C ASN A 105 8.37 -1.20 16.64
N ASP A 106 7.69 -0.56 17.59
CA ASP A 106 6.37 0.04 17.38
C ASP A 106 6.39 1.15 16.35
N GLU A 107 5.21 1.37 15.75
CA GLU A 107 5.02 2.36 14.69
C GLU A 107 4.13 3.50 15.20
N VAL A 108 4.64 4.73 15.15
CA VAL A 108 3.85 5.95 15.36
C VAL A 108 3.46 6.52 13.99
N LEU A 109 2.16 6.66 13.78
CA LEU A 109 1.55 7.07 12.53
C LEU A 109 0.72 8.35 12.72
N PHE A 110 0.83 9.27 11.77
CA PHE A 110 -0.03 10.45 11.65
C PHE A 110 -0.06 10.93 10.19
N MET A 111 -1.00 11.79 9.81
CA MET A 111 -1.02 12.32 8.44
C MET A 111 -0.06 13.51 8.29
N ALA A 112 0.76 13.50 7.24
CA ALA A 112 1.61 14.66 6.92
C ALA A 112 0.80 15.96 6.75
N GLY A 113 -0.44 15.85 6.24
CA GLY A 113 -1.35 16.98 6.08
C GLY A 113 -1.95 17.55 7.36
N ASP A 114 -1.74 16.91 8.52
CA ASP A 114 -2.12 17.45 9.84
C ASP A 114 -0.97 18.24 10.49
N ALA A 115 0.21 18.28 9.86
CA ALA A 115 1.35 19.06 10.34
C ALA A 115 1.09 20.57 10.17
N GLY A 116 1.54 21.35 11.15
CA GLY A 116 1.19 22.76 11.30
C GLY A 116 2.36 23.72 11.21
N ASP A 117 2.12 24.95 11.65
CA ASP A 117 3.19 25.94 11.87
C ASP A 117 4.03 25.58 13.12
N ALA A 118 5.25 26.14 13.21
CA ALA A 118 6.09 25.94 14.38
C ALA A 118 5.49 26.61 15.63
N LEU A 119 5.61 25.94 16.77
CA LEU A 119 5.33 26.54 18.07
C LEU A 119 6.47 27.46 18.49
N SER A 120 6.13 28.61 19.04
CA SER A 120 7.08 29.49 19.72
C SER A 120 7.59 28.86 21.01
N LYS A 121 8.74 29.34 21.50
CA LYS A 121 9.31 28.89 22.78
C LYS A 121 8.36 29.07 23.97
N ASP A 122 7.52 30.09 23.95
CA ASP A 122 6.55 30.33 25.02
C ASP A 122 5.32 29.42 24.91
N GLU A 123 4.89 29.09 23.68
CA GLU A 123 3.84 28.09 23.46
C GLU A 123 4.29 26.70 23.92
N LEU A 124 5.53 26.30 23.60
CA LEU A 124 6.09 25.00 23.99
C LEU A 124 6.06 24.76 25.51
N LYS A 125 6.29 25.80 26.33
CA LYS A 125 6.25 25.70 27.80
C LYS A 125 4.89 25.27 28.36
N ASN A 126 3.81 25.46 27.59
CA ASN A 126 2.47 25.09 28.02
C ASN A 126 2.15 23.60 27.80
N PHE A 127 3.04 22.86 27.13
CA PHE A 127 2.84 21.46 26.77
C PHE A 127 4.04 20.62 27.23
N HIS A 128 3.79 19.36 27.60
CA HIS A 128 4.87 18.44 27.94
C HIS A 128 5.42 17.79 26.66
N VAL A 129 6.05 18.60 25.81
CA VAL A 129 6.61 18.14 24.53
C VAL A 129 7.89 17.35 24.76
N ILE A 130 7.98 16.19 24.13
CA ILE A 130 9.14 15.29 24.17
C ILE A 130 9.94 15.44 22.86
N TYR A 131 9.25 15.47 21.72
CA TYR A 131 9.85 15.57 20.40
C TYR A 131 9.15 16.61 19.53
N GLU A 132 9.93 17.28 18.70
CA GLU A 132 9.48 18.03 17.53
C GLU A 132 9.74 17.17 16.29
N VAL A 133 8.73 17.03 15.44
CA VAL A 133 8.83 16.32 14.16
C VAL A 133 8.63 17.32 13.05
N ILE A 134 9.68 17.49 12.25
CA ILE A 134 9.70 18.37 11.10
C ILE A 134 9.32 17.55 9.88
N VAL A 135 8.16 17.86 9.30
CA VAL A 135 7.66 17.24 8.08
C VAL A 135 7.96 18.17 6.91
N SER A 136 8.81 17.74 6.00
CA SER A 136 9.01 18.45 4.73
C SER A 136 7.81 18.23 3.84
N THR A 137 7.15 19.32 3.41
CA THR A 137 5.98 19.29 2.53
C THR A 137 6.20 20.18 1.30
N ALA A 138 5.30 20.08 0.33
CA ALA A 138 5.26 20.98 -0.82
C ALA A 138 5.24 22.47 -0.46
N ALA A 139 4.63 22.81 0.68
CA ALA A 139 4.46 24.17 1.18
C ALA A 139 5.61 24.63 2.09
N GLY A 140 6.66 23.82 2.24
CA GLY A 140 7.76 24.04 3.18
C GLY A 140 7.72 23.12 4.39
N GLN A 141 8.53 23.42 5.40
CA GLN A 141 8.57 22.67 6.65
C GLN A 141 7.31 22.90 7.47
N ARG A 142 6.74 21.80 7.97
CA ARG A 142 5.59 21.76 8.87
C ARG A 142 5.96 20.97 10.11
N PHE A 143 5.25 21.21 11.21
CA PHE A 143 5.66 20.73 12.53
C PHE A 143 4.54 19.93 13.19
N VAL A 144 4.94 18.82 13.81
CA VAL A 144 4.12 18.00 14.71
C VAL A 144 4.90 17.81 16.00
N TYR A 145 4.22 17.86 17.13
CA TYR A 145 4.86 17.73 18.43
C TYR A 145 4.34 16.49 19.13
N LEU A 146 5.23 15.57 19.50
CA LEU A 146 4.89 14.47 20.37
C LEU A 146 5.00 14.95 21.81
N ALA A 147 3.87 14.89 22.51
CA ALA A 147 3.77 15.30 23.89
C ALA A 147 3.27 14.15 24.77
N GLY A 148 3.67 14.15 26.03
CA GLY A 148 2.98 13.36 27.06
C GLY A 148 1.56 13.88 27.28
N VAL A 149 0.75 13.17 28.08
CA VAL A 149 -0.67 13.51 28.34
C VAL A 149 -0.84 15.01 28.57
N ASN A 150 -1.46 15.68 27.59
CA ASN A 150 -1.84 17.07 27.73
C ASN A 150 -3.34 17.19 28.05
N ARG A 151 -3.78 18.41 28.33
CA ARG A 151 -5.19 18.75 28.61
C ARG A 151 -6.06 18.85 27.36
N LEU A 152 -5.49 18.69 26.16
CA LEU A 152 -6.25 18.79 24.91
C LEU A 152 -7.09 17.54 24.70
N ARG A 153 -8.33 17.73 24.23
CA ARG A 153 -9.18 16.63 23.80
C ARG A 153 -8.58 16.01 22.53
N ASN A 154 -8.45 14.68 22.51
CA ASN A 154 -8.02 13.95 21.33
C ASN A 154 -8.91 14.26 20.12
N SER A 155 -8.30 14.31 18.94
CA SER A 155 -9.03 14.53 17.70
C SER A 155 -10.05 13.42 17.46
N PRO A 156 -11.32 13.74 17.14
CA PRO A 156 -12.33 12.74 16.77
C PRO A 156 -12.22 12.28 15.32
N LYS A 157 -11.28 12.83 14.54
CA LYS A 157 -11.17 12.58 13.10
C LYS A 157 -10.54 11.21 12.84
N HIS A 158 -11.18 10.44 11.97
CA HIS A 158 -10.69 9.18 11.44
C HIS A 158 -10.68 9.27 9.91
N TYR A 159 -9.55 8.94 9.30
CA TYR A 159 -9.40 8.96 7.84
C TYR A 159 -9.84 7.66 7.17
N VAL A 160 -9.98 6.61 7.97
CA VAL A 160 -10.35 5.27 7.51
C VAL A 160 -11.19 4.59 8.58
N HIS A 161 -12.14 3.78 8.12
CA HIS A 161 -12.95 2.94 8.98
C HIS A 161 -13.41 1.69 8.24
N PHE A 162 -13.37 0.54 8.90
CA PHE A 162 -14.06 -0.67 8.47
C PHE A 162 -15.30 -0.94 9.33
N ASP A 163 -16.46 -0.86 8.70
CA ASP A 163 -17.73 -1.31 9.25
C ASP A 163 -17.85 -2.82 9.02
N GLN A 164 -17.58 -3.61 10.07
CA GLN A 164 -17.63 -5.07 10.02
C GLN A 164 -19.02 -5.61 9.68
N GLU A 165 -20.07 -4.97 10.21
CA GLU A 165 -21.45 -5.42 10.00
C GLU A 165 -21.86 -5.26 8.55
N LYS A 166 -21.36 -4.23 7.86
CA LYS A 166 -21.61 -3.99 6.44
C LYS A 166 -20.52 -4.56 5.53
N ALA A 167 -19.41 -5.05 6.08
CA ALA A 167 -18.19 -5.38 5.36
C ALA A 167 -17.75 -4.24 4.41
N LEU A 168 -17.80 -3.01 4.93
CA LEU A 168 -17.56 -1.79 4.16
C LEU A 168 -16.33 -1.06 4.70
N ILE A 169 -15.34 -0.90 3.83
CA ILE A 169 -14.22 0.02 4.02
C ILE A 169 -14.66 1.40 3.53
N LYS A 170 -14.42 2.43 4.34
CA LYS A 170 -14.65 3.84 4.01
C LYS A 170 -13.39 4.66 4.30
N THR A 171 -12.99 5.48 3.33
CA THR A 171 -12.01 6.55 3.51
C THR A 171 -12.58 7.87 3.00
N ASP A 172 -11.78 8.94 3.00
CA ASP A 172 -12.12 10.20 2.33
C ASP A 172 -12.01 10.13 0.80
N TRP A 173 -11.47 9.04 0.24
CA TRP A 173 -11.17 8.91 -1.19
C TRP A 173 -11.92 7.77 -1.88
N TYR A 174 -12.16 6.67 -1.16
CA TYR A 174 -12.81 5.51 -1.72
C TYR A 174 -13.71 4.77 -0.73
N GLN A 175 -14.57 3.93 -1.29
CA GLN A 175 -15.32 2.92 -0.58
C GLN A 175 -15.07 1.57 -1.22
N LEU A 176 -14.85 0.56 -0.39
CA LEU A 176 -14.69 -0.82 -0.84
C LEU A 176 -15.60 -1.73 -0.03
N THR A 177 -16.56 -2.36 -0.70
CA THR A 177 -17.46 -3.35 -0.12
C THR A 177 -16.89 -4.75 -0.37
N LEU A 178 -16.75 -5.53 0.69
CA LEU A 178 -16.28 -6.91 0.66
C LEU A 178 -17.46 -7.88 0.83
N ASP A 179 -17.32 -9.12 0.37
CA ASP A 179 -18.23 -10.18 0.76
C ASP A 179 -18.04 -10.52 2.25
N LYS A 180 -19.14 -10.49 3.01
CA LYS A 180 -19.13 -10.74 4.46
C LYS A 180 -18.66 -12.14 4.83
N SER A 181 -18.96 -13.13 3.99
CA SER A 181 -18.61 -14.52 4.23
C SER A 181 -17.20 -14.84 3.75
N ASN A 182 -16.69 -14.07 2.79
CA ASN A 182 -15.38 -14.27 2.18
C ASN A 182 -14.73 -12.94 1.75
N PRO A 183 -13.99 -12.25 2.63
CA PRO A 183 -13.44 -10.90 2.39
C PRO A 183 -12.38 -10.79 1.27
N VAL A 184 -11.99 -11.91 0.64
CA VAL A 184 -11.20 -11.92 -0.60
C VAL A 184 -12.06 -11.84 -1.86
N ILE A 185 -13.36 -11.63 -1.71
CA ILE A 185 -14.27 -11.27 -2.79
C ILE A 185 -14.64 -9.80 -2.56
N TRP A 186 -14.29 -8.97 -3.54
CA TRP A 186 -14.61 -7.55 -3.53
C TRP A 186 -15.83 -7.38 -4.40
N ASN A 187 -16.84 -6.69 -3.86
CA ASN A 187 -18.13 -6.53 -4.53
C ASN A 187 -18.20 -5.18 -5.23
N GLU A 188 -17.74 -4.11 -4.57
CA GLU A 188 -17.88 -2.76 -5.10
C GLU A 188 -16.71 -1.89 -4.67
N LEU A 189 -16.06 -1.21 -5.63
CA LEU A 189 -15.07 -0.17 -5.41
C LEU A 189 -15.59 1.14 -6.00
N PHE A 190 -15.78 2.14 -5.15
CA PHE A 190 -16.09 3.50 -5.56
C PHE A 190 -14.94 4.43 -5.23
N TYR A 191 -14.53 5.26 -6.18
CA TYR A 191 -13.55 6.32 -5.97
C TYR A 191 -14.24 7.67 -6.16
N PHE A 192 -14.21 8.54 -5.15
CA PHE A 192 -15.13 9.69 -5.11
C PHE A 192 -14.87 10.76 -6.16
N ASN A 193 -13.64 10.86 -6.65
CA ASN A 193 -13.28 11.85 -7.67
C ASN A 193 -13.45 11.33 -9.10
N TYR A 194 -13.86 10.07 -9.30
CA TYR A 194 -13.97 9.47 -10.64
C TYR A 194 -15.01 10.20 -11.50
N ALA A 195 -14.55 10.71 -12.65
CA ALA A 195 -15.35 11.50 -13.58
C ALA A 195 -16.02 10.65 -14.68
N GLY A 196 -15.81 9.33 -14.70
CA GLY A 196 -16.33 8.47 -15.75
C GLY A 196 -17.78 8.04 -15.60
N THR A 197 -18.45 8.42 -14.52
CA THR A 197 -19.89 8.20 -14.31
C THR A 197 -20.65 9.52 -14.29
N LYS A 198 -21.88 9.53 -14.84
CA LYS A 198 -22.76 10.69 -14.71
C LYS A 198 -23.07 10.95 -13.23
N ARG A 199 -23.10 12.23 -12.83
CA ARG A 199 -23.41 12.64 -11.45
C ARG A 199 -24.70 11.96 -10.96
N GLY A 200 -24.60 11.16 -9.89
CA GLY A 200 -25.73 10.39 -9.34
C GLY A 200 -25.86 8.93 -9.82
N GLN A 201 -24.99 8.46 -10.73
CA GLN A 201 -24.86 7.05 -11.08
C GLN A 201 -23.56 6.51 -10.47
N PHE A 202 -23.63 5.85 -9.32
CA PHE A 202 -22.47 5.17 -8.74
C PHE A 202 -22.35 3.80 -9.40
N LYS A 203 -21.45 3.66 -10.39
CA LYS A 203 -21.06 2.36 -10.94
C LYS A 203 -19.71 1.97 -10.32
N SER A 204 -19.62 0.76 -9.80
CA SER A 204 -18.36 0.26 -9.25
C SER A 204 -17.27 0.26 -10.32
N LEU A 205 -16.07 0.74 -9.98
CA LEU A 205 -14.89 0.71 -10.85
C LEU A 205 -14.34 -0.70 -11.03
N LEU A 206 -14.47 -1.51 -9.98
CA LEU A 206 -14.05 -2.90 -9.95
C LEU A 206 -15.28 -3.79 -10.09
N ASP A 207 -15.20 -4.85 -10.87
CA ASP A 207 -16.16 -5.94 -10.76
C ASP A 207 -15.79 -6.80 -9.56
N THR A 208 -14.62 -7.46 -9.61
CA THR A 208 -14.15 -8.24 -8.47
C THR A 208 -12.64 -8.48 -8.48
N MET A 209 -12.09 -8.83 -7.31
CA MET A 209 -10.77 -9.43 -7.23
C MET A 209 -10.85 -10.91 -7.59
N LYS A 210 -9.93 -11.40 -8.42
CA LYS A 210 -9.86 -12.79 -8.83
C LYS A 210 -8.57 -13.43 -8.35
N VAL A 211 -8.73 -14.59 -7.75
CA VAL A 211 -7.62 -15.52 -7.52
C VAL A 211 -7.97 -16.81 -8.27
N ARG A 212 -7.03 -17.32 -9.06
CA ARG A 212 -7.15 -18.61 -9.73
C ARG A 212 -5.95 -19.47 -9.37
N LEU A 213 -6.19 -20.76 -9.17
CA LEU A 213 -5.13 -21.77 -9.06
C LEU A 213 -5.47 -22.91 -10.02
N HIS A 214 -4.62 -23.10 -11.01
CA HIS A 214 -4.71 -24.19 -11.98
C HIS A 214 -3.56 -25.15 -11.73
N SER A 215 -3.85 -26.45 -11.65
CA SER A 215 -2.81 -27.47 -11.45
C SER A 215 -3.34 -28.86 -11.78
N GLY A 216 -2.43 -29.78 -12.14
CA GLY A 216 -2.69 -31.22 -12.03
C GLY A 216 -2.68 -31.66 -10.56
N VAL A 217 -3.39 -32.74 -10.24
CA VAL A 217 -3.50 -33.28 -8.87
C VAL A 217 -2.98 -34.71 -8.84
N PHE A 218 -1.85 -34.92 -8.16
CA PHE A 218 -1.01 -36.13 -8.17
C PHE A 218 -0.46 -36.52 -9.55
N THR A 219 -1.16 -36.19 -10.63
CA THR A 219 -0.80 -36.44 -12.03
C THR A 219 -1.25 -35.28 -12.91
N ARG A 220 -0.66 -35.13 -14.10
CA ARG A 220 -1.08 -34.13 -15.11
C ARG A 220 -2.44 -34.41 -15.75
N PHE A 221 -2.98 -35.62 -15.56
CA PHE A 221 -4.26 -36.02 -16.17
C PHE A 221 -5.46 -35.63 -15.31
N MET A 222 -5.25 -35.39 -14.02
CA MET A 222 -6.30 -34.98 -13.08
C MET A 222 -6.18 -33.48 -12.80
N ASN A 223 -6.85 -32.64 -13.57
CA ASN A 223 -6.71 -31.19 -13.42
C ASN A 223 -7.75 -30.60 -12.46
N ILE A 224 -7.34 -29.59 -11.71
CA ILE A 224 -8.22 -28.73 -10.91
C ILE A 224 -8.10 -27.28 -11.33
N SER A 225 -9.18 -26.54 -11.11
CA SER A 225 -9.20 -25.09 -11.13
C SER A 225 -9.90 -24.60 -9.88
N LEU A 226 -9.15 -23.96 -8.98
CA LEU A 226 -9.72 -23.26 -7.85
C LEU A 226 -9.89 -21.79 -8.21
N SER A 227 -10.90 -21.18 -7.61
CA SER A 227 -11.26 -19.77 -7.73
C SER A 227 -11.56 -19.19 -6.36
N ASN A 228 -11.90 -17.91 -6.24
CA ASN A 228 -12.24 -17.27 -4.96
C ASN A 228 -13.29 -18.06 -4.16
N ARG A 229 -14.23 -18.74 -4.82
CA ARG A 229 -15.25 -19.60 -4.17
C ARG A 229 -14.65 -20.77 -3.36
N HIS A 230 -13.45 -21.19 -3.71
CA HIS A 230 -12.73 -22.29 -3.09
C HIS A 230 -11.72 -21.81 -2.03
N LEU A 231 -11.42 -20.52 -2.00
CA LEU A 231 -10.56 -19.90 -1.01
C LEU A 231 -11.42 -19.47 0.18
N LYS A 232 -11.28 -20.16 1.31
CA LYS A 232 -11.98 -19.78 2.54
C LYS A 232 -11.14 -18.75 3.28
N ALA A 233 -11.46 -17.46 3.13
CA ALA A 233 -10.91 -16.42 3.95
C ALA A 233 -11.80 -16.16 5.17
N LYS A 234 -11.19 -16.04 6.35
CA LYS A 234 -11.91 -15.67 7.58
C LYS A 234 -11.29 -14.40 8.15
N ILE A 235 -12.11 -13.38 8.39
CA ILE A 235 -11.72 -12.25 9.24
C ILE A 235 -11.57 -12.79 10.66
N LEU A 236 -10.36 -12.68 11.20
CA LEU A 236 -10.07 -13.06 12.57
C LEU A 236 -10.36 -11.90 13.51
N ARG A 237 -9.88 -10.69 13.17
CA ARG A 237 -9.98 -9.49 14.01
C ARG A 237 -9.86 -8.21 13.19
N VAL A 238 -10.26 -7.08 13.78
CA VAL A 238 -10.09 -5.75 13.20
C VAL A 238 -9.69 -4.75 14.28
N LYS A 239 -8.75 -3.85 13.95
CA LYS A 239 -8.41 -2.65 14.70
C LYS A 239 -8.70 -1.45 13.81
N ASN A 240 -9.75 -0.71 14.13
CA ASN A 240 -10.06 0.57 13.49
C ASN A 240 -9.24 1.66 14.17
N GLY A 241 -8.16 2.11 13.52
CA GLY A 241 -7.40 3.28 13.95
C GLY A 241 -7.74 4.53 13.13
N PRO A 242 -7.36 5.72 13.59
CA PRO A 242 -7.66 6.97 12.88
C PRO A 242 -6.86 7.15 11.59
N ILE A 243 -5.66 6.54 11.49
CA ILE A 243 -4.78 6.64 10.31
C ILE A 243 -4.86 5.38 9.45
N ARG A 244 -4.81 4.21 10.09
CA ARG A 244 -4.81 2.90 9.45
C ARG A 244 -5.81 1.99 10.12
N THR A 245 -6.66 1.34 9.32
CA THR A 245 -7.44 0.19 9.78
C THR A 245 -6.70 -1.10 9.44
N VAL A 246 -6.56 -1.98 10.43
CA VAL A 246 -5.92 -3.29 10.27
C VAL A 246 -6.99 -4.38 10.36
N ILE A 247 -7.19 -5.15 9.29
CA ILE A 247 -8.09 -6.31 9.25
C ILE A 247 -7.23 -7.56 9.19
N GLN A 248 -7.26 -8.42 10.20
CA GLN A 248 -6.51 -9.68 10.19
C GLN A 248 -7.34 -10.79 9.54
N LEU A 249 -6.74 -11.51 8.61
CA LEU A 249 -7.33 -12.62 7.89
C LEU A 249 -6.48 -13.89 7.96
N GLN A 250 -7.14 -15.02 7.77
CA GLN A 250 -6.51 -16.29 7.44
C GLN A 250 -7.19 -16.91 6.23
N ILE A 251 -6.38 -17.37 5.28
CA ILE A 251 -6.81 -18.12 4.11
C ILE A 251 -6.20 -19.52 4.18
N ARG A 252 -7.00 -20.54 3.84
CA ARG A 252 -6.52 -21.91 3.66
C ARG A 252 -6.89 -22.39 2.26
N VAL A 253 -5.91 -22.93 1.56
CA VAL A 253 -6.10 -23.61 0.26
C VAL A 253 -6.08 -25.10 0.51
N VAL A 254 -7.18 -25.77 0.18
CA VAL A 254 -7.37 -27.21 0.38
C VAL A 254 -7.69 -27.86 -0.97
N VAL A 255 -6.87 -28.82 -1.37
CA VAL A 255 -7.02 -29.60 -2.60
C VAL A 255 -7.20 -31.06 -2.24
N ALA A 256 -8.26 -31.70 -2.74
CA ALA A 256 -8.58 -33.10 -2.42
C ALA A 256 -8.58 -33.40 -0.90
N LYS A 257 -9.09 -32.46 -0.09
CA LYS A 257 -9.08 -32.49 1.40
C LYS A 257 -7.69 -32.39 2.05
N ILE A 258 -6.64 -32.16 1.28
CA ILE A 258 -5.28 -31.93 1.76
C ILE A 258 -5.01 -30.42 1.80
N PRO A 259 -4.61 -29.86 2.95
CA PRO A 259 -4.19 -28.46 3.02
C PRO A 259 -2.85 -28.31 2.31
N VAL A 260 -2.84 -27.53 1.23
CA VAL A 260 -1.65 -27.35 0.37
C VAL A 260 -1.02 -25.97 0.53
N MET A 261 -1.73 -25.00 1.13
CA MET A 261 -1.20 -23.68 1.41
C MET A 261 -2.00 -23.01 2.53
N LYS A 262 -1.31 -22.26 3.39
CA LYS A 262 -1.91 -21.39 4.40
C LYS A 262 -1.34 -19.99 4.25
N ILE A 263 -2.22 -18.99 4.28
CA ILE A 263 -1.83 -17.59 4.20
C ILE A 263 -2.39 -16.87 5.43
N GLY A 264 -1.50 -16.33 6.26
CA GLY A 264 -1.85 -15.32 7.26
C GLY A 264 -1.69 -13.96 6.62
N MET A 265 -2.71 -13.11 6.65
CA MET A 265 -2.68 -11.82 5.94
C MET A 265 -3.32 -10.74 6.79
N GLN A 266 -2.86 -9.50 6.65
CA GLN A 266 -3.58 -8.32 7.13
C GLN A 266 -3.96 -7.43 5.94
N PHE A 267 -5.12 -6.75 6.02
CA PHE A 267 -5.36 -5.57 5.19
C PHE A 267 -4.94 -4.35 6.01
N HIS A 268 -3.98 -3.60 5.49
CA HIS A 268 -3.59 -2.29 6.02
C HIS A 268 -4.28 -1.23 5.17
N VAL A 269 -5.46 -0.82 5.60
CA VAL A 269 -6.30 0.13 4.89
C VAL A 269 -5.93 1.55 5.32
N MET A 270 -5.59 2.38 4.34
CA MET A 270 -5.16 3.78 4.50
C MET A 270 -5.95 4.66 3.51
N PRO A 271 -5.86 6.01 3.62
CA PRO A 271 -6.77 6.91 2.92
C PRO A 271 -6.82 6.72 1.40
N GLN A 272 -5.67 6.49 0.76
CA GLN A 272 -5.51 6.30 -0.69
C GLN A 272 -4.87 4.97 -1.07
N MET A 273 -4.78 4.02 -0.13
CA MET A 273 -4.11 2.76 -0.42
C MET A 273 -4.57 1.60 0.47
N ILE A 274 -4.28 0.39 0.02
CA ILE A 274 -4.44 -0.84 0.80
C ILE A 274 -3.21 -1.71 0.59
N ASP A 275 -2.58 -2.16 1.66
CA ASP A 275 -1.59 -3.23 1.59
C ASP A 275 -2.13 -4.55 2.13
N PHE A 276 -1.55 -5.63 1.65
CA PHE A 276 -1.91 -7.00 1.96
C PHE A 276 -0.72 -7.78 2.51
N PRO A 277 0.01 -7.29 3.54
CA PRO A 277 1.16 -8.03 4.05
C PRO A 277 0.72 -9.44 4.46
N SER A 278 1.39 -10.42 3.86
CA SER A 278 0.98 -11.81 3.83
C SER A 278 2.16 -12.70 4.15
N LEU A 279 1.95 -13.60 5.09
CA LEU A 279 2.84 -14.70 5.41
C LEU A 279 2.30 -15.97 4.74
N VAL A 280 2.98 -16.39 3.69
CA VAL A 280 2.63 -17.57 2.91
C VAL A 280 3.41 -18.76 3.44
N ALA A 281 2.70 -19.86 3.73
CA ALA A 281 3.28 -21.13 4.14
C ALA A 281 2.84 -22.24 3.18
N ILE A 282 3.81 -22.82 2.48
CA ILE A 282 3.59 -23.91 1.52
C ILE A 282 4.31 -25.16 2.04
N PRO A 283 3.59 -26.16 2.60
CA PRO A 283 4.21 -27.37 3.13
C PRO A 283 4.78 -28.27 2.03
N GLY A 284 5.80 -29.08 2.31
CA GLY A 284 6.39 -30.02 1.34
C GLY A 284 5.44 -31.09 0.75
N ILE A 285 4.22 -31.25 1.29
CA ILE A 285 3.18 -32.07 0.63
C ILE A 285 2.69 -31.44 -0.68
N PHE A 286 2.90 -30.14 -0.87
CA PHE A 286 2.49 -29.39 -2.05
C PHE A 286 3.00 -30.02 -3.34
N ASP A 287 4.28 -30.35 -3.46
CA ASP A 287 4.85 -30.96 -4.68
C ASP A 287 4.37 -32.38 -4.96
N ARG A 288 3.85 -33.06 -3.93
CA ARG A 288 3.25 -34.40 -4.09
C ARG A 288 1.82 -34.32 -4.57
N VAL A 289 1.11 -33.25 -4.23
CA VAL A 289 -0.31 -33.06 -4.55
C VAL A 289 -0.48 -32.25 -5.82
N MET A 290 0.31 -31.21 -6.02
CA MET A 290 0.16 -30.21 -7.07
C MET A 290 1.19 -30.47 -8.16
N VAL A 291 0.74 -30.54 -9.40
CA VAL A 291 1.61 -30.73 -10.58
C VAL A 291 1.53 -29.49 -11.45
N GLU A 292 2.68 -28.85 -11.69
CA GLU A 292 2.82 -27.61 -12.48
C GLU A 292 1.80 -26.52 -12.10
N PRO A 293 1.72 -26.14 -10.82
CA PRO A 293 0.69 -25.22 -10.37
C PRO A 293 0.96 -23.80 -10.89
N THR A 294 -0.10 -23.16 -11.37
CA THR A 294 -0.10 -21.77 -11.81
C THR A 294 -1.15 -21.00 -11.02
N MET A 295 -0.74 -19.91 -10.39
CA MET A 295 -1.63 -19.01 -9.66
C MET A 295 -1.78 -17.69 -10.40
N THR A 296 -2.98 -17.13 -10.44
CA THR A 296 -3.20 -15.73 -10.83
C THR A 296 -3.87 -14.97 -9.70
N ILE A 297 -3.44 -13.74 -9.48
CA ILE A 297 -4.03 -12.79 -8.55
C ILE A 297 -4.25 -11.51 -9.36
N SER A 298 -5.50 -11.13 -9.56
CA SER A 298 -5.84 -10.05 -10.48
C SER A 298 -7.06 -9.27 -10.03
N LEU A 299 -7.20 -8.08 -10.59
CA LEU A 299 -8.37 -7.22 -10.42
C LEU A 299 -9.08 -7.11 -11.75
N ASP A 300 -10.35 -7.51 -11.76
CA ASP A 300 -11.23 -7.41 -12.88
C ASP A 300 -11.99 -6.09 -12.83
N TRP A 301 -11.64 -5.17 -13.72
CA TRP A 301 -12.20 -3.83 -13.75
C TRP A 301 -13.46 -3.77 -14.59
N ASN A 302 -14.38 -2.92 -14.16
CA ASN A 302 -15.70 -2.82 -14.75
C ASN A 302 -15.73 -1.80 -15.90
N ASP A 303 -15.39 -2.27 -17.09
CA ASP A 303 -15.53 -1.52 -18.35
C ASP A 303 -14.79 -0.17 -18.32
N LEU A 304 -13.47 -0.24 -18.20
CA LEU A 304 -12.59 0.92 -18.22
C LEU A 304 -12.06 1.24 -19.62
N ARG A 305 -12.93 1.18 -20.63
CA ARG A 305 -12.60 1.48 -22.04
C ARG A 305 -11.82 2.78 -22.20
N GLY A 306 -10.75 2.70 -23.01
CA GLY A 306 -9.84 3.80 -23.33
C GLY A 306 -8.77 4.06 -22.27
N SER A 307 -8.76 3.30 -21.17
CA SER A 307 -7.72 3.44 -20.15
C SER A 307 -6.37 2.93 -20.66
N LYS A 308 -5.31 3.46 -20.08
CA LYS A 308 -3.93 3.08 -20.38
C LYS A 308 -3.38 2.19 -19.27
N VAL A 309 -2.86 1.02 -19.64
CA VAL A 309 -2.25 0.08 -18.70
C VAL A 309 -0.74 0.04 -18.92
N TYR A 310 0.00 0.36 -17.86
CA TYR A 310 1.46 0.43 -17.83
C TYR A 310 2.02 -0.73 -17.02
N THR A 311 3.20 -1.19 -17.39
CA THR A 311 3.94 -2.23 -16.66
C THR A 311 5.39 -1.80 -16.47
N ALA A 312 6.06 -2.42 -15.51
CA ALA A 312 7.43 -2.07 -15.15
C ALA A 312 8.42 -2.05 -16.32
N HIS A 313 8.30 -2.97 -17.27
CA HIS A 313 9.18 -3.02 -18.43
C HIS A 313 8.68 -2.18 -19.63
N TYR A 314 7.45 -1.65 -19.58
CA TYR A 314 6.86 -0.83 -20.64
C TYR A 314 6.23 0.48 -20.11
N PRO A 315 6.96 1.30 -19.34
CA PRO A 315 6.41 2.49 -18.68
C PRO A 315 5.98 3.61 -19.65
N LYS A 316 6.41 3.55 -20.91
CA LYS A 316 6.13 4.58 -21.94
C LYS A 316 5.29 4.06 -23.11
N ARG A 317 4.93 2.78 -23.10
CA ARG A 317 4.18 2.11 -24.17
C ARG A 317 3.02 1.32 -23.54
N PRO A 318 1.99 2.01 -23.06
CA PRO A 318 0.89 1.34 -22.39
C PRO A 318 0.09 0.48 -23.35
N ALA A 319 -0.54 -0.57 -22.82
CA ALA A 319 -1.69 -1.19 -23.43
C ALA A 319 -2.90 -0.24 -23.39
N VAL A 320 -3.83 -0.40 -24.31
CA VAL A 320 -5.05 0.42 -24.39
C VAL A 320 -6.24 -0.51 -24.24
N VAL A 321 -7.10 -0.24 -23.26
CA VAL A 321 -8.28 -1.06 -23.02
C VAL A 321 -9.31 -0.82 -24.12
N ASP A 322 -9.40 -1.74 -25.08
CA ASP A 322 -10.30 -1.69 -26.24
C ASP A 322 -11.09 -2.99 -26.47
N GLY A 323 -10.88 -3.99 -25.60
CA GLY A 323 -11.59 -5.27 -25.62
C GLY A 323 -11.00 -6.30 -26.59
N GLN A 324 -9.83 -6.01 -27.15
CA GLN A 324 -9.09 -6.91 -28.02
C GLN A 324 -7.61 -6.93 -27.63
N LEU A 325 -6.97 -8.09 -27.77
CA LEU A 325 -5.54 -8.21 -27.52
C LEU A 325 -4.76 -7.91 -28.80
N SER A 326 -3.99 -6.83 -28.77
CA SER A 326 -2.98 -6.53 -29.76
C SER A 326 -1.72 -7.39 -29.60
N ASP A 327 -0.88 -7.46 -30.64
CA ASP A 327 0.45 -8.10 -30.56
C ASP A 327 1.31 -7.47 -29.45
N HIS A 328 1.16 -6.16 -29.22
CA HIS A 328 1.83 -5.46 -28.12
C HIS A 328 1.38 -5.98 -26.75
N GLU A 329 0.08 -6.18 -26.55
CA GLU A 329 -0.47 -6.73 -25.30
C GLU A 329 -0.11 -8.19 -25.07
N ILE A 330 -0.03 -8.98 -26.15
CA ILE A 330 0.46 -10.36 -26.07
C ILE A 330 1.92 -10.39 -25.59
N ASN A 331 2.77 -9.49 -26.11
CA ASN A 331 4.15 -9.35 -25.65
C ASN A 331 4.23 -8.87 -24.19
N LEU A 332 3.38 -7.91 -23.80
CA LEU A 332 3.29 -7.44 -22.41
C LEU A 332 3.00 -8.58 -21.43
N ARG A 333 2.11 -9.53 -21.76
CA ARG A 333 1.84 -10.69 -20.90
C ARG A 333 3.09 -11.54 -20.62
N GLN A 334 4.02 -11.60 -21.59
CA GLN A 334 5.20 -12.44 -21.49
C GLN A 334 6.36 -11.76 -20.76
N SER A 335 6.54 -10.45 -20.97
CA SER A 335 7.74 -9.73 -20.52
C SER A 335 7.46 -8.39 -19.84
N GLY A 336 6.20 -8.06 -19.55
CA GLY A 336 5.82 -6.76 -18.96
C GLY A 336 6.36 -6.52 -17.56
N ILE A 337 6.62 -7.60 -16.81
CA ILE A 337 7.14 -7.58 -15.45
C ILE A 337 8.12 -8.72 -15.19
N SER A 338 8.88 -8.62 -14.10
CA SER A 338 9.66 -9.71 -13.47
C SER A 338 9.43 -9.74 -11.96
N ASN A 339 10.10 -10.64 -11.23
CA ASN A 339 10.06 -10.69 -9.77
C ASN A 339 10.57 -9.37 -9.15
N GLU A 340 11.63 -8.78 -9.71
CA GLU A 340 12.28 -7.57 -9.22
C GLU A 340 11.49 -6.31 -9.63
N ASN A 341 10.86 -6.33 -10.80
CA ASN A 341 10.15 -5.20 -11.39
C ASN A 341 8.72 -5.64 -11.73
N ASN A 342 7.85 -5.62 -10.71
CA ASN A 342 6.52 -6.23 -10.79
C ASN A 342 5.34 -5.23 -10.74
N TRP A 343 5.61 -3.92 -10.79
CA TRP A 343 4.52 -2.95 -10.74
C TRP A 343 3.70 -2.92 -12.03
N ILE A 344 2.40 -2.70 -11.85
CA ILE A 344 1.39 -2.53 -12.90
C ILE A 344 0.63 -1.24 -12.56
N ALA A 345 0.25 -0.44 -13.55
CA ALA A 345 -0.57 0.74 -13.31
C ALA A 345 -1.65 0.90 -14.37
N ILE A 346 -2.75 1.54 -13.99
CA ILE A 346 -3.82 1.95 -14.90
C ILE A 346 -4.12 3.43 -14.69
N ASP A 347 -4.27 4.17 -15.79
CA ASP A 347 -4.82 5.52 -15.78
C ASP A 347 -6.04 5.58 -16.71
N THR A 348 -7.18 5.98 -16.17
CA THR A 348 -8.44 6.05 -16.92
C THR A 348 -8.58 7.32 -17.75
N GLY A 349 -7.76 8.34 -17.50
CA GLY A 349 -7.97 9.70 -18.01
C GLY A 349 -9.26 10.35 -17.51
N LYS A 350 -9.90 9.78 -16.48
CA LYS A 350 -11.21 10.21 -15.95
C LYS A 350 -11.16 10.39 -14.43
N ASN A 351 -10.10 11.04 -13.93
CA ASN A 351 -9.88 11.29 -12.50
C ASN A 351 -9.85 9.99 -11.66
N PHE A 352 -9.27 8.93 -12.21
CA PHE A 352 -8.89 7.74 -11.47
C PHE A 352 -7.68 7.09 -12.13
N ALA A 353 -6.67 6.81 -11.32
CA ALA A 353 -5.56 5.94 -11.65
C ALA A 353 -5.23 5.06 -10.45
N SER A 354 -4.62 3.91 -10.71
CA SER A 354 -4.21 2.97 -9.67
C SER A 354 -2.90 2.30 -10.01
N VAL A 355 -2.10 2.05 -8.97
CA VAL A 355 -0.81 1.35 -9.07
C VAL A 355 -0.86 0.11 -8.18
N PHE A 356 -0.44 -1.01 -8.76
CA PHE A 356 -0.30 -2.32 -8.12
C PHE A 356 1.18 -2.63 -8.04
N SER A 357 1.64 -3.07 -6.88
CA SER A 357 2.99 -3.59 -6.72
C SER A 357 3.00 -4.75 -5.74
N LEU A 358 4.03 -5.58 -5.82
CA LEU A 358 4.21 -6.76 -5.00
C LEU A 358 5.62 -6.74 -4.43
N LYS A 359 5.74 -6.51 -3.11
CA LYS A 359 7.02 -6.69 -2.43
C LYS A 359 7.23 -8.18 -2.17
N LEU A 360 8.36 -8.69 -2.63
CA LEU A 360 8.80 -10.09 -2.46
C LEU A 360 10.10 -10.12 -1.63
N PRO A 361 10.44 -11.26 -1.02
CA PRO A 361 11.77 -11.47 -0.47
C PRO A 361 12.79 -11.54 -1.61
N ILE A 362 13.97 -10.94 -1.43
CA ILE A 362 15.00 -10.90 -2.49
C ILE A 362 15.74 -12.26 -2.60
N ASP A 363 15.85 -12.99 -1.50
CA ASP A 363 16.70 -14.19 -1.39
C ASP A 363 15.90 -15.49 -1.22
N GLU A 364 14.58 -15.44 -1.42
CA GLU A 364 13.71 -16.61 -1.28
C GLU A 364 13.08 -16.95 -2.62
N ASP A 365 12.98 -18.25 -2.91
CA ASP A 365 12.20 -18.71 -4.05
C ASP A 365 10.72 -18.45 -3.76
N VAL A 366 10.07 -17.72 -4.67
CA VAL A 366 8.64 -17.38 -4.63
C VAL A 366 7.93 -17.77 -5.93
N GLY A 367 8.61 -18.52 -6.79
CA GLY A 367 8.19 -18.82 -8.15
C GLY A 367 8.46 -17.68 -9.14
N VAL A 368 8.01 -17.87 -10.38
CA VAL A 368 8.25 -16.96 -11.50
C VAL A 368 7.02 -16.09 -11.76
N LEU A 369 7.19 -14.77 -11.61
CA LEU A 369 6.15 -13.79 -11.91
C LEU A 369 6.12 -13.40 -13.39
N SER A 370 4.91 -13.17 -13.88
CA SER A 370 4.63 -12.64 -15.21
C SER A 370 3.32 -11.86 -15.18
N PHE A 371 3.13 -11.00 -16.18
CA PHE A 371 1.96 -10.12 -16.21
C PHE A 371 0.73 -10.94 -16.61
N PHE A 372 -0.29 -10.91 -15.75
CA PHE A 372 -1.61 -11.39 -16.12
C PHE A 372 -2.42 -10.20 -16.64
N TYR A 373 -2.97 -10.33 -17.83
CA TYR A 373 -3.80 -9.32 -18.47
C TYR A 373 -4.81 -10.02 -19.34
N ASP A 374 -6.08 -9.65 -19.27
CA ASP A 374 -7.12 -9.92 -20.25
C ASP A 374 -7.82 -8.61 -20.57
N ASP A 375 -8.17 -8.43 -21.84
CA ASP A 375 -8.94 -7.29 -22.32
C ASP A 375 -10.00 -7.79 -23.29
N SER A 376 -11.17 -8.13 -22.77
CA SER A 376 -12.29 -8.62 -23.58
C SER A 376 -13.62 -8.29 -22.93
N PHE A 377 -14.48 -7.54 -23.59
CA PHE A 377 -15.80 -7.19 -23.04
C PHE A 377 -16.86 -8.30 -23.14
N VAL A 378 -16.48 -9.48 -23.61
CA VAL A 378 -17.40 -10.61 -23.83
C VAL A 378 -16.93 -11.91 -23.19
N LEU A 379 -15.69 -11.95 -22.70
CA LEU A 379 -15.13 -13.13 -22.05
C LEU A 379 -15.75 -13.29 -20.66
N ALA A 380 -16.45 -14.40 -20.46
CA ALA A 380 -17.03 -14.72 -19.17
C ALA A 380 -16.03 -15.46 -18.26
N ASP A 381 -15.72 -14.90 -17.09
CA ASP A 381 -14.97 -15.59 -16.03
C ASP A 381 -15.58 -15.32 -14.63
N PRO A 382 -16.62 -16.08 -14.23
CA PRO A 382 -17.28 -15.89 -12.94
C PRO A 382 -16.29 -15.92 -11.76
N PRO A 383 -16.43 -15.05 -10.73
CA PRO A 383 -17.71 -14.51 -10.26
C PRO A 383 -17.98 -13.06 -10.65
N GLU A 384 -17.59 -12.65 -11.86
CA GLU A 384 -17.96 -11.34 -12.41
C GLU A 384 -19.49 -11.09 -12.33
N THR A 385 -19.86 -9.86 -11.97
CA THR A 385 -21.24 -9.36 -11.98
C THR A 385 -21.57 -8.66 -13.29
N VAL A 386 -20.54 -8.16 -13.99
CA VAL A 386 -20.61 -7.57 -15.31
C VAL A 386 -19.80 -8.44 -16.26
N LEU A 387 -20.43 -8.85 -17.37
CA LEU A 387 -19.76 -9.67 -18.37
C LEU A 387 -18.51 -8.98 -18.93
N GLY A 388 -17.40 -9.70 -19.00
CA GLY A 388 -16.15 -9.25 -19.61
C GLY A 388 -15.00 -9.09 -18.62
N GLN A 389 -13.80 -9.03 -19.17
CA GLN A 389 -12.51 -8.89 -18.50
C GLN A 389 -11.81 -7.63 -19.03
N GLY A 390 -12.41 -6.45 -18.86
CA GLY A 390 -12.09 -5.25 -19.66
C GLY A 390 -11.67 -4.00 -18.86
N PRO A 391 -10.44 -3.95 -18.31
CA PRO A 391 -9.43 -5.02 -18.30
C PRO A 391 -9.49 -5.87 -17.02
N ASN A 392 -9.01 -7.11 -17.10
CA ASN A 392 -8.60 -7.88 -15.92
C ASN A 392 -7.07 -7.96 -15.88
N MET A 393 -6.45 -7.51 -14.78
CA MET A 393 -4.99 -7.44 -14.73
C MET A 393 -4.40 -7.72 -13.34
N GLY A 394 -3.18 -8.26 -13.32
CA GLY A 394 -2.45 -8.55 -12.10
C GLY A 394 -1.25 -9.44 -12.34
N TRP A 395 -0.99 -10.34 -11.40
CA TRP A 395 0.18 -11.22 -11.40
C TRP A 395 -0.19 -12.65 -11.73
N LYS A 396 0.63 -13.30 -12.54
CA LYS A 396 0.66 -14.74 -12.74
C LYS A 396 1.95 -15.31 -12.17
N ILE A 397 1.82 -16.26 -11.24
CA ILE A 397 2.91 -16.97 -10.59
C ILE A 397 2.96 -18.40 -11.12
N ARG A 398 4.13 -18.82 -11.60
CA ARG A 398 4.44 -20.21 -11.97
C ARG A 398 5.53 -20.76 -11.07
N ASP A 399 5.77 -22.06 -11.16
CA ASP A 399 6.90 -22.73 -10.52
C ASP A 399 6.94 -22.44 -9.01
N MET A 400 5.77 -22.46 -8.36
CA MET A 400 5.66 -22.17 -6.94
C MET A 400 6.44 -23.22 -6.11
N PRO A 401 7.26 -22.79 -5.15
CA PRO A 401 8.07 -23.69 -4.35
C PRO A 401 7.26 -24.41 -3.27
N SER A 402 7.83 -25.47 -2.70
CA SER A 402 7.30 -26.17 -1.55
C SER A 402 8.28 -26.22 -0.38
N ASP A 403 7.75 -26.52 0.80
CA ASP A 403 8.49 -26.51 2.07
C ASP A 403 9.10 -25.14 2.42
N VAL A 404 8.34 -24.09 2.10
CA VAL A 404 8.75 -22.70 2.30
C VAL A 404 7.77 -21.93 3.18
N ARG A 405 8.30 -20.90 3.85
CA ARG A 405 7.51 -19.88 4.54
C ARG A 405 8.14 -18.52 4.24
N TYR A 406 7.38 -17.65 3.59
CA TYR A 406 7.91 -16.37 3.11
C TYR A 406 6.89 -15.24 3.20
N TYR A 407 7.40 -14.01 3.21
CA TYR A 407 6.59 -12.80 3.22
C TYR A 407 6.36 -12.27 1.80
N MET A 408 5.14 -11.85 1.51
CA MET A 408 4.83 -11.02 0.35
C MET A 408 3.88 -9.90 0.74
N THR A 409 3.98 -8.75 0.09
CA THR A 409 3.08 -7.62 0.33
C THR A 409 2.60 -7.06 -1.00
N PRO A 410 1.44 -7.52 -1.49
CA PRO A 410 0.69 -6.76 -2.49
C PRO A 410 0.30 -5.39 -1.93
N SER A 411 0.36 -4.38 -2.79
CA SER A 411 0.02 -3.00 -2.48
C SER A 411 -0.81 -2.40 -3.61
N LEU A 412 -1.89 -1.70 -3.24
CA LEU A 412 -2.79 -1.00 -4.14
C LEU A 412 -2.81 0.48 -3.76
N PHE A 413 -2.55 1.36 -4.72
CA PHE A 413 -2.63 2.81 -4.57
C PHE A 413 -3.76 3.37 -5.45
N PHE A 414 -4.47 4.39 -4.96
CA PHE A 414 -5.55 5.08 -5.68
C PHE A 414 -5.30 6.59 -5.68
N ILE A 415 -5.28 7.17 -6.88
CA ILE A 415 -4.99 8.59 -7.11
C ILE A 415 -5.86 9.10 -8.26
N ASP A 416 -5.94 10.42 -8.43
CA ASP A 416 -6.79 11.00 -9.48
C ASP A 416 -6.20 10.79 -10.88
N SER A 417 -4.88 10.82 -11.03
CA SER A 417 -4.17 10.52 -12.28
C SER A 417 -2.71 10.23 -11.96
N LEU A 418 -2.01 9.48 -12.81
CA LEU A 418 -0.55 9.31 -12.70
C LEU A 418 0.21 10.64 -12.93
N GLY A 419 -0.40 11.58 -13.67
CA GLY A 419 0.24 12.85 -14.05
C GLY A 419 1.55 12.63 -14.82
N ASP A 420 2.53 13.49 -14.56
CA ASP A 420 3.88 13.40 -15.14
C ASP A 420 4.86 12.60 -14.25
N VAL A 421 4.41 12.12 -13.09
CA VAL A 421 5.26 11.37 -12.16
C VAL A 421 5.50 9.96 -12.70
N PRO A 422 6.76 9.53 -12.87
CA PRO A 422 7.04 8.15 -13.28
C PRO A 422 6.52 7.16 -12.25
N VAL A 423 5.80 6.12 -12.69
CA VAL A 423 5.21 5.12 -11.79
C VAL A 423 6.27 4.40 -10.94
N ILE A 424 7.46 4.15 -11.50
CA ILE A 424 8.56 3.56 -10.74
C ILE A 424 8.95 4.41 -9.54
N ASP A 425 8.90 5.74 -9.68
CA ASP A 425 9.22 6.65 -8.58
C ASP A 425 8.12 6.64 -7.53
N LEU A 426 6.85 6.55 -7.93
CA LEU A 426 5.73 6.35 -6.99
C LEU A 426 5.89 5.07 -6.17
N VAL A 427 6.25 3.97 -6.83
CA VAL A 427 6.48 2.67 -6.17
C VAL A 427 7.70 2.73 -5.25
N ALA A 428 8.80 3.33 -5.70
CA ALA A 428 10.04 3.43 -4.94
C ALA A 428 9.94 4.39 -3.73
N HIS A 429 9.19 5.49 -3.85
CA HIS A 429 8.92 6.40 -2.73
C HIS A 429 8.09 5.74 -1.63
N GLY A 430 7.36 4.68 -1.98
CA GLY A 430 6.64 3.85 -1.03
C GLY A 430 5.45 4.54 -0.37
N LYS A 431 4.87 3.81 0.57
CA LYS A 431 3.58 4.11 1.19
C LYS A 431 3.58 5.19 2.27
N TYR A 432 4.70 5.32 2.96
CA TYR A 432 4.86 6.31 4.03
C TYR A 432 5.66 7.49 3.51
N SER A 433 5.35 8.67 4.02
CA SER A 433 6.24 9.80 3.82
C SER A 433 7.54 9.56 4.60
N THR A 434 8.66 9.68 3.91
CA THR A 434 10.02 9.68 4.48
C THR A 434 10.50 11.08 4.84
N SER A 435 9.63 12.09 4.71
CA SER A 435 9.98 13.51 4.81
C SER A 435 10.09 14.03 6.26
N ALA A 436 9.95 13.15 7.24
CA ALA A 436 9.93 13.50 8.66
C ALA A 436 11.32 13.38 9.31
N GLU A 437 11.78 14.47 9.90
CA GLU A 437 12.96 14.54 10.77
C GLU A 437 12.51 14.70 12.22
N VAL A 438 13.07 13.90 13.14
CA VAL A 438 12.77 13.97 14.57
C VAL A 438 13.86 14.75 15.28
N LYS A 439 13.47 15.74 16.09
CA LYS A 439 14.36 16.50 16.97
C LYS A 439 13.93 16.36 18.42
N ASP A 440 14.90 16.07 19.28
CA ASP A 440 14.71 16.17 20.71
C ASP A 440 14.39 17.60 21.11
N VAL A 441 13.38 17.76 21.96
CA VAL A 441 13.13 19.02 22.65
C VAL A 441 13.78 18.92 24.01
N ASP A 442 14.72 19.83 24.27
CA ASP A 442 15.31 20.01 25.59
C ASP A 442 14.19 20.34 26.58
N VAL A 443 13.94 19.42 27.50
CA VAL A 443 12.93 19.61 28.55
C VAL A 443 13.46 20.68 29.49
N HIS A 444 12.75 21.80 29.58
CA HIS A 444 12.98 22.81 30.60
C HIS A 444 12.25 22.47 31.90
#